data_AF-A0A8G1ZKM8-F1
#
_entry.id   AF-A0A8G1ZKM8-F1
#
_cell.length_a   1.000
_cell.length_b   1.000
_cell.length_c   1.000
_cell.angle_alpha   90.00
_cell.angle_beta   90.00
_cell.angle_gamma   90.00
#
_symmetry.space_group_name_H-M   'P 1'
#
loop_
_entity.id
_entity.type
_entity.pdbx_description
1 polymer ?
#
loop_
_entity_poly.entity_id
_entity_poly.type
_entity_poly.pdbx_seq_one_letter_code
_entity_poly.pdbx_strand_id
1 'polypeptide(L)' 'MTETYFEFGTPADRWDRAERELRTLLAADPVESYATLLLGRTLERQGRNDEARPYLRMAAAMSGDFAELGPSAAAR' A
#
# COMPACT_ATOMS: atom_id res chain seq x y z
N MET A 1 -23.97 -4.37 28.68
CA MET A 1 -23.19 -5.25 27.77
C MET A 1 -22.69 -4.45 26.56
N THR A 2 -21.89 -3.40 26.77
CA THR A 2 -21.34 -2.55 25.69
C THR A 2 -20.00 -1.93 26.09
N GLU A 3 -19.22 -2.61 26.94
CA GLU A 3 -17.97 -2.06 27.52
C GLU A 3 -16.69 -2.63 26.89
N THR A 4 -16.76 -3.27 25.71
CA THR A 4 -15.60 -4.00 25.14
C THR A 4 -15.29 -3.65 23.68
N TYR A 5 -15.78 -2.52 23.15
CA TYR A 5 -15.57 -2.13 21.74
C TYR A 5 -14.40 -1.15 21.51
N PHE A 6 -13.79 -0.59 22.56
CA PHE A 6 -12.76 0.45 22.44
C PHE A 6 -11.36 0.05 22.89
N GLU A 7 -11.14 -1.19 23.34
CA GLU A 7 -9.83 -1.62 23.86
C GLU A 7 -8.78 -1.86 22.76
N PHE A 8 -9.20 -2.06 21.50
CA PHE A 8 -8.32 -2.45 20.38
C PHE A 8 -8.24 -1.44 19.22
N GLY A 9 -8.80 -0.24 19.40
CA GLY A 9 -8.87 0.78 18.34
C GLY A 9 -9.88 0.43 17.23
N THR A 10 -10.32 1.45 16.51
CA THR A 10 -11.23 1.28 15.38
C THR A 10 -10.51 0.56 14.23
N PRO A 11 -11.24 -0.01 13.25
CA PRO A 11 -10.63 -0.52 12.02
C PRO A 11 -9.75 0.54 11.31
N ALA A 12 -10.08 1.82 11.43
CA ALA A 12 -9.27 2.92 10.90
C ALA A 12 -7.88 3.00 11.57
N ASP A 13 -7.83 2.90 12.91
CA ASP A 13 -6.58 2.93 13.68
C ASP A 13 -5.59 1.83 13.25
N ARG A 14 -6.11 0.68 12.79
CA ARG A 14 -5.28 -0.41 12.27
C ARG A 14 -4.60 -0.06 10.95
N TRP A 15 -5.30 0.65 10.06
CA TRP A 15 -4.74 1.09 8.78
C TRP A 15 -3.75 2.23 8.95
N ASP A 16 -4.01 3.16 9.87
CA ASP A 16 -3.08 4.25 10.21
C ASP A 16 -1.77 3.72 10.79
N ARG A 17 -1.86 2.74 11.68
CA ARG A 17 -0.67 2.05 12.20
C ARG A 17 0.10 1.34 11.09
N ALA A 18 -0.60 0.57 10.24
CA ALA A 18 0.04 -0.15 9.13
C ALA A 18 0.77 0.81 8.18
N GLU A 19 0.13 1.91 7.79
CA GLU A 19 0.75 2.93 6.94
C GLU A 19 2.04 3.48 7.57
N ARG A 20 2.00 3.84 8.86
CA ARG A 20 3.17 4.39 9.54
C ARG A 20 4.34 3.40 9.55
N GLU A 21 4.11 2.14 9.91
CA GLU A 21 5.17 1.13 9.94
C GLU A 21 5.75 0.89 8.54
N LEU A 22 4.90 0.85 7.50
CA LEU A 22 5.34 0.66 6.12
C LEU A 22 6.15 1.85 5.60
N ARG A 23 5.76 3.08 5.95
CA ARG A 23 6.54 4.29 5.61
C ARG A 23 7.90 4.29 6.31
N THR A 24 7.97 3.88 7.57
CA THR A 24 9.24 3.72 8.30
C THR A 24 10.13 2.68 7.63
N LEU A 25 9.57 1.53 7.25
CA LEU A 25 10.31 0.48 6.56
C LEU A 25 10.85 0.96 5.22
N LEU A 26 10.03 1.62 4.41
CA LEU A 26 10.46 2.15 3.10
C LEU A 26 11.45 3.32 3.21
N ALA A 27 11.46 4.05 4.32
CA ALA A 27 12.49 5.04 4.58
C ALA A 27 13.85 4.38 4.88
N ALA A 28 13.85 3.19 5.50
CA ALA A 28 15.06 2.42 5.77
C ALA A 28 15.52 1.60 4.55
N ASP A 29 14.57 1.04 3.79
CA ASP A 29 14.80 0.26 2.58
C ASP A 29 13.80 0.64 1.48
N PRO A 30 14.16 1.61 0.60
CA PRO A 30 13.27 2.07 -0.47
C PRO A 30 12.99 1.05 -1.57
N VAL A 31 13.74 -0.06 -1.65
CA VAL A 31 13.59 -1.06 -2.72
C VAL A 31 12.80 -2.29 -2.27
N GLU A 32 12.35 -2.32 -1.02
CA GLU A 32 11.52 -3.40 -0.48
C GLU A 32 10.15 -3.44 -1.20
N SER A 33 10.06 -4.35 -2.16
CA SER A 33 8.95 -4.43 -3.12
C SER A 33 7.65 -4.87 -2.44
N TYR A 34 7.76 -5.73 -1.42
CA TYR A 34 6.59 -6.19 -0.68
C TYR A 34 6.02 -5.08 0.21
N ALA A 35 6.87 -4.30 0.87
CA ALA A 35 6.45 -3.13 1.65
C ALA A 35 5.78 -2.06 0.77
N THR A 36 6.33 -1.84 -0.43
CA THR A 36 5.74 -0.94 -1.43
C THR A 36 4.32 -1.38 -1.83
N LEU A 37 4.13 -2.68 -2.09
CA LEU A 37 2.81 -3.24 -2.40
C LEU A 37 1.82 -3.06 -1.24
N LEU A 38 2.25 -3.38 -0.02
CA LEU A 38 1.41 -3.29 1.17
C LEU A 38 1.00 -1.85 1.49
N LEU A 39 1.86 -0.86 1.22
CA LEU A 39 1.52 0.55 1.41
C LEU A 39 0.42 0.97 0.44
N GLY A 40 0.54 0.60 -0.83
CA GLY A 40 -0.51 0.83 -1.83
C GLY A 40 -1.86 0.22 -1.42
N ARG A 41 -1.87 -1.06 -1.02
CA ARG A 41 -3.11 -1.74 -0.58
C ARG A 41 -3.71 -1.15 0.70
N THR A 42 -2.86 -0.69 1.62
CA THR A 42 -3.30 -0.01 2.84
C THR A 42 -4.02 1.29 2.50
N LEU A 43 -3.47 2.09 1.59
CA LEU A 43 -4.08 3.35 1.14
C LEU A 43 -5.39 3.10 0.37
N GLU A 44 -5.48 2.05 -0.46
CA GLU A 44 -6.76 1.65 -1.10
C GLU A 44 -7.85 1.34 -0.06
N ARG A 45 -7.50 0.60 1.01
CA ARG A 45 -8.45 0.25 2.08
C ARG A 45 -8.90 1.44 2.92
N GLN A 46 -8.09 2.50 2.97
CA GLN A 46 -8.47 3.79 3.55
C GLN A 46 -9.28 4.68 2.58
N GLY A 47 -9.49 4.25 1.33
CA GLY A 47 -10.16 5.03 0.29
C GLY A 47 -9.29 6.09 -0.40
N ARG A 48 -7.98 6.15 -0.07
CA ARG A 48 -7.01 7.12 -0.59
C ARG A 48 -6.37 6.62 -1.90
N ASN A 49 -7.21 6.38 -2.90
CA ASN A 49 -6.81 5.75 -4.16
C ASN A 49 -5.75 6.54 -4.93
N ASP A 50 -5.82 7.88 -4.94
CA ASP A 50 -4.84 8.71 -5.65
C ASP A 50 -3.44 8.60 -5.05
N GLU A 51 -3.34 8.44 -3.73
CA GLU A 51 -2.06 8.22 -3.04
C GLU A 51 -1.57 6.77 -3.21
N ALA A 52 -2.47 5.80 -3.32
CA ALA A 52 -2.12 4.39 -3.52
C ALA A 52 -1.51 4.10 -4.89
N ARG A 53 -2.02 4.75 -5.95
CA ARG A 53 -1.63 4.52 -7.35
C ARG A 53 -0.12 4.48 -7.63
N PRO A 54 0.70 5.46 -7.18
CA PRO A 54 2.14 5.41 -7.43
C PRO A 54 2.81 4.20 -6.79
N TYR A 55 2.43 3.83 -5.57
CA TYR A 55 3.00 2.68 -4.88
C TYR A 55 2.64 1.35 -5.56
N LEU A 56 1.38 1.18 -5.98
CA LEU A 56 0.95 -0.03 -6.69
C LEU A 56 1.65 -0.18 -8.04
N ARG A 57 1.83 0.93 -8.78
CA ARG A 57 2.59 0.93 -10.03
C ARG A 57 4.05 0.53 -9.80
N MET A 58 4.67 1.08 -8.76
CA MET A 58 6.07 0.77 -8.42
C MET A 58 6.22 -0.70 -8.02
N ALA A 59 5.32 -1.22 -7.18
CA ALA A 59 5.31 -2.64 -6.81
C ALA A 59 5.18 -3.55 -8.04
N ALA A 60 4.26 -3.25 -8.97
CA ALA A 60 4.11 -4.04 -10.20
C ALA A 60 5.40 -4.02 -11.07
N ALA A 61 6.10 -2.89 -11.12
CA ALA A 61 7.39 -2.76 -11.80
C ALA A 61 8.49 -3.62 -11.16
N MET A 62 8.53 -3.66 -9.83
CA MET A 62 9.54 -4.41 -9.08
C MET A 62 9.29 -5.93 -9.08
N SER A 63 8.03 -6.36 -9.02
CA SER A 63 7.64 -7.79 -9.03
C SER A 63 7.84 -8.49 -10.37
N GLY A 64 8.19 -7.75 -11.43
CA GLY A 64 8.25 -8.28 -12.79
C GLY A 64 6.88 -8.42 -13.47
N ASP A 65 5.76 -8.13 -12.78
CA ASP A 65 4.41 -8.05 -13.38
C ASP A 65 4.34 -6.99 -14.49
N PHE A 66 5.15 -5.93 -14.40
CA PHE A 66 5.25 -4.93 -15.45
C PHE A 66 5.89 -5.48 -16.75
N ALA A 67 6.56 -6.64 -16.70
CA ALA A 67 7.00 -7.33 -17.91
C ALA A 67 5.83 -7.90 -18.72
N GLU A 68 4.68 -8.22 -18.08
CA GLU A 68 3.44 -8.59 -18.78
C GLU A 68 2.62 -7.37 -19.25
N LEU A 69 2.90 -6.18 -18.71
CA LEU A 69 2.35 -4.89 -19.17
C LEU A 69 3.33 -4.13 -20.07
N GLY A 70 3.97 -4.86 -21.01
CA GLY A 70 4.91 -4.29 -21.98
C GLY A 70 4.40 -3.02 -22.67
N PRO A 71 5.29 -2.22 -23.31
CA PRO A 71 5.06 -0.83 -23.75
C PRO A 71 4.00 -0.60 -24.84
N SER A 72 2.98 -1.45 -24.96
CA SER A 72 1.94 -1.39 -26.00
C SER A 72 0.63 -0.70 -25.58
N ALA A 73 0.38 -0.38 -24.30
CA ALA A 73 -0.90 0.24 -23.90
C ALA A 73 -0.95 1.77 -24.05
N ALA A 74 0.14 2.42 -24.51
CA ALA A 74 0.19 3.86 -24.77
C ALA A 74 0.39 4.22 -26.26
N ALA A 75 0.42 3.24 -27.17
CA ALA A 75 0.59 3.50 -28.59
C ALA A 75 0.01 2.39 -29.48
N ARG A 76 -1.32 2.25 -29.49
CA ARG A 76 -2.21 2.00 -30.65
C ARG A 76 -3.57 1.54 -30.19
#